data_AF-A0A0E2BDL9-F1
#
_entry.id   AF-A0A0E2BDL9-F1
#
_cell.length_a   1.000
_cell.length_b   1.000
_cell.length_c   1.000
_cell.angle_alpha   90.00
_cell.angle_beta   90.00
_cell.angle_gamma   90.00
#
_symmetry.space_group_name_H-M   'P 1'
#
loop_
_entity.id
_entity.type
_entity.pdbx_description
1 polymer ?
#
loop_
_entity_poly.entity_id
_entity_poly.type
_entity_poly.pdbx_seq_one_letter_code
_entity_poly.pdbx_strand_id
1 'polypeptide(L)'
;MSDLFQDEESEEHRTNVQLLDEDGNPHTFIVVEALEIDENQYLLLTPVLEEDLELVNLYAGFSGGEGYFAVRLEADEYGEDILVEVRNKRELEDILSELDADIV
;
A
#
# COMPACT_ATOMS: atom_id res chain seq x y z
N MET A 1 15.03 -35.13 3.60
CA MET A 1 13.81 -34.64 4.26
C MET A 1 14.26 -33.82 5.44
N SER A 2 13.60 -32.68 5.65
CA SER A 2 13.80 -31.66 6.70
C SER A 2 15.16 -30.94 6.65
N ASP A 3 15.29 -29.63 6.55
CA ASP A 3 14.40 -28.53 6.95
C ASP A 3 14.48 -27.41 5.90
N LEU A 4 13.31 -26.97 5.46
CA LEU A 4 13.13 -25.96 4.43
C LEU A 4 12.53 -24.73 5.13
N PHE A 5 13.26 -23.61 5.03
CA PHE A 5 12.88 -22.26 5.47
C PHE A 5 12.96 -22.01 6.99
N GLN A 6 14.18 -21.75 7.45
CA GLN A 6 14.43 -21.05 8.70
C GLN A 6 14.10 -19.57 8.52
N ASP A 7 13.14 -19.13 9.31
CA ASP A 7 13.00 -17.81 9.93
C ASP A 7 13.86 -16.67 9.34
N GLU A 8 13.24 -15.86 8.49
CA GLU A 8 13.64 -14.46 8.31
C GLU A 8 12.91 -13.61 9.34
N GLU A 9 13.27 -13.74 10.62
CA GLU A 9 13.00 -12.71 11.63
C GLU A 9 14.20 -11.75 11.69
N SER A 10 14.09 -10.57 11.06
CA SER A 10 14.45 -9.26 11.64
C SER A 10 14.50 -8.15 10.60
N GLU A 11 13.44 -7.35 10.45
CA GLU A 11 13.52 -5.96 10.00
C GLU A 11 12.36 -5.20 10.70
N GLU A 12 12.65 -4.00 11.21
CA GLU A 12 11.85 -3.23 12.16
C GLU A 12 10.42 -2.90 11.68
N HIS A 13 9.35 -3.41 12.31
CA HIS A 13 7.92 -2.99 12.21
C HIS A 13 7.39 -2.49 10.85
N ARG A 14 7.98 -2.92 9.73
CA ARG A 14 7.57 -2.60 8.37
C ARG A 14 6.87 -3.83 7.83
N THR A 15 5.54 -3.75 7.79
CA THR A 15 4.72 -4.83 7.27
C THR A 15 4.92 -4.88 5.75
N ASN A 16 5.66 -5.88 5.27
CA ASN A 16 5.73 -6.19 3.85
C ASN A 16 4.43 -6.88 3.45
N VAL A 17 3.82 -6.41 2.36
CA VAL A 17 2.64 -7.01 1.75
C VAL A 17 2.97 -7.43 0.34
N GLN A 18 2.56 -8.64 -0.04
CA GLN A 18 2.69 -9.14 -1.41
C GLN A 18 1.33 -9.02 -2.09
N LEU A 19 1.29 -8.23 -3.17
CA LEU A 19 0.11 -8.05 -4.00
C LEU A 19 0.27 -8.87 -5.26
N LEU A 20 -0.81 -9.48 -5.72
CA LEU A 20 -0.87 -10.12 -7.03
C LEU A 20 -1.54 -9.17 -8.00
N ASP A 21 -0.91 -8.91 -9.15
CA ASP A 21 -1.54 -8.18 -10.23
C ASP A 21 -2.60 -9.03 -10.97
N GLU A 22 -3.25 -8.43 -11.97
CA GLU A 22 -4.28 -9.10 -12.79
C GLU A 22 -3.74 -10.30 -13.60
N ASP A 23 -2.43 -10.35 -13.83
CA ASP A 23 -1.72 -11.43 -14.52
C ASP A 23 -1.20 -12.51 -13.53
N GLY A 24 -1.34 -12.28 -12.23
CA GLY A 24 -0.89 -13.16 -11.15
C GLY A 24 0.59 -13.01 -10.80
N ASN A 25 1.25 -11.93 -11.22
CA ASN A 25 2.62 -11.65 -10.81
C ASN A 25 2.64 -11.05 -9.40
N PRO A 26 3.51 -11.56 -8.50
CA PRO A 26 3.66 -11.03 -7.16
C PRO A 26 4.55 -9.78 -7.17
N HIS A 27 4.02 -8.71 -6.60
CA HIS A 27 4.70 -7.43 -6.37
C HIS A 27 4.82 -7.20 -4.87
N THR A 28 5.99 -6.77 -4.42
CA THR A 28 6.26 -6.61 -2.97
C THR A 28 6.28 -5.13 -2.60
N PHE A 29 5.43 -4.78 -1.64
CA PHE A 29 5.31 -3.43 -1.13
C PHE A 29 5.51 -3.40 0.39
N ILE A 30 5.91 -2.23 0.88
CA ILE A 30 5.95 -1.93 2.31
C ILE A 30 4.78 -1.03 2.65
N VAL A 31 4.01 -1.39 3.68
CA VAL A 31 3.00 -0.49 4.25
C VAL A 31 3.72 0.64 4.97
N VAL A 32 3.57 1.86 4.46
CA VAL A 32 4.11 3.07 5.07
C VAL A 32 3.12 3.62 6.08
N GLU A 33 1.85 3.69 5.68
CA GLU A 33 0.80 4.31 6.49
C GLU A 33 -0.57 3.70 6.22
N ALA A 34 -1.47 3.80 7.20
CA ALA A 34 -2.85 3.38 7.10
C ALA A 34 -3.75 4.56 7.50
N LEU A 35 -4.69 4.90 6.63
CA LEU A 35 -5.61 6.04 6.77
C LEU A 35 -7.05 5.52 6.85
N GLU A 36 -7.89 6.17 7.65
CA GLU A 36 -9.32 5.86 7.75
C GLU A 36 -10.12 7.11 7.37
N ILE A 37 -10.84 7.05 6.24
CA ILE A 37 -11.55 8.20 5.65
C ILE A 37 -12.96 7.75 5.28
N ASP A 38 -13.97 8.46 5.80
CA ASP A 38 -15.39 8.18 5.54
C ASP A 38 -15.76 6.70 5.71
N GLU A 39 -15.33 6.09 6.82
CA GLU A 39 -15.53 4.66 7.17
C GLU A 39 -14.80 3.65 6.25
N ASN A 40 -14.04 4.11 5.27
CA ASN A 40 -13.17 3.28 4.43
C ASN A 40 -11.75 3.28 4.97
N GLN A 41 -11.08 2.14 4.86
CA GLN A 41 -9.68 2.00 5.23
C GLN A 41 -8.80 2.00 4.00
N TYR A 42 -7.78 2.86 4.01
CA TYR A 42 -6.83 3.05 2.94
C TYR A 42 -5.42 2.73 3.44
N LEU A 43 -4.61 2.11 2.59
CA LEU A 43 -3.22 1.82 2.87
C LEU A 43 -2.34 2.53 1.84
N LEU A 44 -1.30 3.19 2.35
CA LEU A 44 -0.23 3.76 1.56
C LEU A 44 0.93 2.79 1.50
N LEU A 45 1.20 2.29 0.30
CA LEU A 45 2.20 1.28 0.05
C LEU A 45 3.37 1.90 -0.73
N THR A 46 4.61 1.63 -0.33
CA THR A 46 5.78 1.98 -1.15
C THR A 46 6.32 0.73 -1.83
N PRO A 47 6.57 0.76 -3.15
CA PRO A 47 7.24 -0.35 -3.83
C PRO A 47 8.64 -0.54 -3.27
N VAL A 48 9.06 -1.80 -3.15
CA VAL A 48 10.44 -2.14 -2.74
C VAL A 48 11.37 -2.20 -3.95
N LEU A 49 10.83 -2.61 -5.09
CA LEU A 49 11.56 -2.72 -6.35
C LEU A 49 11.35 -1.48 -7.21
N GLU A 50 12.39 -1.09 -7.95
CA GLU A 50 12.31 0.06 -8.85
C GLU A 50 11.37 -0.19 -10.05
N GLU A 51 11.15 -1.45 -10.43
CA GLU A 51 10.20 -1.83 -11.48
C GLU A 51 8.76 -1.49 -11.06
N ASP A 52 8.43 -1.67 -9.78
CA ASP A 52 7.09 -1.42 -9.23
C ASP A 52 6.79 0.07 -9.01
N LEU A 53 7.78 0.96 -9.23
CA LEU A 53 7.57 2.41 -9.19
C LEU A 53 6.56 2.87 -10.24
N GLU A 54 6.36 2.12 -11.32
CA GLU A 54 5.34 2.44 -12.32
C GLU A 54 3.90 2.24 -11.83
N LEU A 55 3.71 1.47 -10.75
CA LEU A 55 2.41 1.21 -10.15
C LEU A 55 1.95 2.36 -9.25
N VAL A 56 2.87 3.23 -8.82
CA VAL A 56 2.59 4.40 -7.98
C VAL A 56 1.49 5.28 -8.59
N ASN A 57 0.40 5.47 -7.84
CA ASN A 57 -0.75 6.27 -8.23
C ASN A 57 -0.90 7.57 -7.41
N LEU A 58 -0.09 7.75 -6.36
CA LEU A 58 -0.13 8.88 -5.45
C LEU A 58 1.28 9.45 -5.24
N TYR A 59 1.42 10.76 -5.23
CA TYR A 59 2.68 11.44 -4.93
C TYR A 59 2.44 12.44 -3.80
N ALA A 60 3.03 12.19 -2.63
CA ALA A 60 2.88 13.10 -1.50
C ALA A 60 4.19 13.82 -1.18
N GLY A 61 4.09 15.09 -0.81
CA GLY A 61 5.22 15.97 -0.52
C GLY A 61 5.34 17.14 -1.52
N PHE A 62 5.42 18.35 -0.98
CA PHE A 62 5.47 19.61 -1.73
C PHE A 62 6.72 19.79 -2.64
N SER A 63 7.73 18.92 -2.54
CA SER A 63 9.02 19.13 -3.19
C SER A 63 9.73 17.82 -3.56
N GLY A 64 9.19 17.10 -4.55
CA GLY A 64 9.82 15.91 -5.14
C GLY A 64 9.35 14.59 -4.51
N GLY A 65 8.05 14.55 -4.21
CA GLY A 65 7.38 13.63 -3.30
C GLY A 65 7.67 12.14 -3.45
N GLU A 66 7.66 11.47 -2.30
CA GLU A 66 7.67 10.01 -2.20
C GLU A 66 6.42 9.49 -2.93
N GLY A 67 6.64 8.52 -3.82
CA GLY A 67 5.60 7.89 -4.59
C GLY A 67 4.97 6.75 -3.79
N TYR A 68 3.67 6.83 -3.56
CA TYR A 68 2.90 5.80 -2.88
C TYR A 68 1.88 5.15 -3.82
N PHE A 69 1.62 3.88 -3.57
CA PHE A 69 0.52 3.14 -4.13
C PHE A 69 -0.61 3.10 -3.11
N ALA A 70 -1.64 3.90 -3.35
CA ALA A 70 -2.83 4.00 -2.52
C ALA A 70 -3.84 2.92 -2.91
N VAL A 71 -4.19 2.09 -1.94
CA VAL A 71 -5.18 1.02 -2.06
C VAL A 71 -6.24 1.14 -0.96
N ARG A 72 -7.47 0.76 -1.27
CA ARG A 72 -8.58 0.63 -0.31
C ARG A 72 -8.69 -0.82 0.14
N LEU A 73 -8.80 -1.03 1.44
CA LEU A 73 -9.13 -2.34 2.01
C LEU A 73 -10.64 -2.56 1.89
N GLU A 74 -11.03 -3.66 1.26
CA GLU A 74 -12.41 -4.11 1.19
C GLU A 74 -12.53 -5.57 1.61
N ALA A 75 -13.71 -5.98 2.05
CA ALA A 75 -14.02 -7.39 2.24
C ALA A 75 -14.72 -7.93 0.98
N ASP A 76 -14.24 -9.04 0.46
CA ASP A 76 -14.90 -9.72 -0.66
C ASP A 76 -16.19 -10.46 -0.21
N GLU A 77 -16.81 -11.19 -1.14
CA GLU A 77 -18.02 -11.96 -0.87
C GLU A 77 -17.83 -13.16 0.07
N TYR A 78 -16.58 -13.56 0.32
CA TYR A 78 -16.18 -14.65 1.21
C TYR A 78 -15.66 -14.15 2.57
N GLY A 79 -15.52 -12.83 2.74
CA GLY A 79 -14.98 -12.18 3.94
C GLY A 79 -13.46 -12.16 4.00
N GLU A 80 -12.79 -12.35 2.85
CA GLU A 80 -11.35 -12.14 2.72
C GLU A 80 -11.07 -10.67 2.42
N ASP A 81 -10.02 -10.13 3.05
CA ASP A 81 -9.58 -8.76 2.83
C ASP A 81 -8.89 -8.65 1.47
N ILE A 82 -9.45 -7.82 0.59
CA ILE A 82 -8.91 -7.49 -0.72
C ILE A 82 -8.42 -6.06 -0.75
N LEU A 83 -7.37 -5.81 -1.51
CA LEU A 83 -6.80 -4.48 -1.71
C LEU A 83 -7.18 -3.99 -3.10
N VAL A 84 -7.93 -2.88 -3.13
CA VAL A 84 -8.47 -2.29 -4.36
C VAL A 84 -7.72 -1.01 -4.66
N GLU A 85 -7.08 -0.93 -5.83
CA GLU A 85 -6.40 0.28 -6.29
C GLU A 85 -7.34 1.50 -6.31
N VAL A 86 -6.92 2.58 -5.65
CA VAL A 86 -7.66 3.85 -5.68
C VAL A 86 -7.33 4.60 -6.97
N ARG A 87 -8.27 4.60 -7.92
CA ARG A 87 -8.15 5.35 -9.19
C ARG A 87 -8.92 6.67 -9.21
N ASN A 88 -9.74 6.90 -8.18
CA ASN A 88 -10.59 8.07 -8.10
C ASN A 88 -9.79 9.27 -7.59
N LYS A 89 -9.71 10.32 -8.39
CA LYS A 89 -8.94 11.53 -8.04
C LYS A 89 -9.41 12.20 -6.75
N ARG A 90 -10.72 12.17 -6.46
CA ARG A 90 -11.24 12.76 -5.22
C ARG A 90 -10.75 12.00 -3.99
N GLU A 91 -10.85 10.69 -4.02
CA GLU A 91 -10.34 9.84 -2.93
C GLU A 91 -8.82 10.03 -2.74
N LEU A 92 -8.05 10.14 -3.83
CA LEU A 92 -6.62 10.45 -3.74
C LEU A 92 -6.35 11.84 -3.14
N GLU A 93 -7.15 12.85 -3.48
CA GLU A 93 -7.07 14.19 -2.89
C GLU A 93 -7.41 14.18 -1.39
N ASP A 94 -8.42 13.41 -0.99
CA ASP A 94 -8.81 13.25 0.42
C ASP A 94 -7.67 12.56 1.20
N ILE A 95 -7.11 11.46 0.67
CA ILE A 95 -5.95 10.75 1.22
C ILE A 95 -4.74 11.68 1.39
N LEU A 96 -4.41 12.48 0.36
CA LEU A 96 -3.32 13.45 0.45
C LEU A 96 -3.58 14.52 1.50
N SER A 97 -4.83 14.95 1.63
CA SER A 97 -5.21 15.98 2.60
C SER A 97 -5.05 15.47 4.02
N GLU A 98 -5.44 14.22 4.30
CA GLU A 98 -5.24 13.59 5.61
C GLU A 98 -3.74 13.37 5.91
N LEU A 99 -2.96 12.91 4.92
CA LEU A 99 -1.52 12.72 5.08
C LEU A 99 -0.78 14.04 5.37
N ASP A 100 -1.20 15.16 4.76
CA ASP A 100 -0.65 16.49 5.06
C ASP A 100 -1.13 17.02 6.43
N ALA A 101 -2.34 16.63 6.85
CA ALA A 101 -2.93 17.03 8.13
C ALA A 101 -2.29 16.35 9.35
N ASP A 102 -1.64 15.20 9.20
CA ASP A 102 -0.91 14.56 10.31
C ASP A 102 0.43 15.29 10.64
N ILE A 103 0.86 16.24 9.80
CA ILE A 103 2.15 16.95 9.92
C ILE A 103 2.02 18.31 10.69
N VAL A 104 0.91 18.62 11.37
CA VAL A 104 0.70 19.91 12.10
C VAL A 104 0.80 19.86 13.63
#